data_AF-A0A8T5JXN1-F1
#
_entry.id   AF-A0A8T5JXN1-F1
#
_cell.length_a   1.000
_cell.length_b   1.000
_cell.length_c   1.000
_cell.angle_alpha   90.00
_cell.angle_beta   90.00
_cell.angle_gamma   90.00
#
_symmetry.space_group_name_H-M   'P 1'
#
loop_
_entity.id
_entity.type
_entity.pdbx_description
1 polymer ?
#
loop_
_entity_poly.entity_id
_entity_poly.type
_entity_poly.pdbx_seq_one_letter_code
_entity_poly.pdbx_strand_id
1 'polypeptide(L)'
;MKCLSICQPFAELIVQNKKIIELRKWNTDFRGEFLIHAPIKIRKEEYKKLKIKEKLTTGAIIGKVEIYDVKKYTSSKEIQTDKKKHFSSRTFQEKTFGFMLKNAKPLRIPIPWKGQL
;
A
#
# COMPACT_ATOMS: atom_id res chain seq x y z
N MET A 1 -10.59 -13.68 6.39
CA MET A 1 -10.39 -12.46 5.58
C MET A 1 -8.91 -12.29 5.29
N LYS A 2 -8.48 -11.98 4.06
CA LYS A 2 -7.05 -11.80 3.76
C LYS A 2 -6.52 -10.50 4.37
N CYS A 3 -5.22 -10.44 4.65
CA CYS A 3 -4.54 -9.26 5.18
C CYS A 3 -3.20 -9.08 4.46
N LEU A 4 -2.84 -7.83 4.14
CA LEU A 4 -1.56 -7.51 3.53
C LEU A 4 -0.82 -6.48 4.39
N SER A 5 0.43 -6.80 4.71
CA SER A 5 1.32 -5.87 5.40
C SER A 5 1.87 -4.84 4.40
N ILE A 6 1.62 -3.56 4.67
CA ILE A 6 2.10 -2.42 3.88
C ILE A 6 2.82 -1.46 4.81
N CYS A 7 4.10 -1.18 4.54
CA CYS A 7 4.88 -0.28 5.40
C CYS A 7 4.33 1.15 5.33
N GLN A 8 4.34 1.83 6.47
CA GLN A 8 4.09 3.27 6.49
C GLN A 8 5.18 4.02 5.71
N PRO A 9 4.87 5.16 5.06
CA PRO A 9 3.58 5.87 5.10
C PRO A 9 2.51 5.36 4.11
N PHE A 10 2.79 4.32 3.34
CA PHE A 10 1.89 3.91 2.26
C PHE A 10 0.58 3.30 2.74
N ALA A 11 0.59 2.62 3.90
CA ALA A 11 -0.63 2.09 4.49
C ALA A 11 -1.62 3.21 4.82
N GLU A 12 -1.13 4.29 5.43
CA GLU A 12 -1.92 5.50 5.72
C GLU A 12 -2.50 6.10 4.43
N LEU A 13 -1.66 6.28 3.41
CA LEU A 13 -2.12 6.83 2.12
C LEU A 13 -3.20 5.96 1.45
N ILE A 14 -3.15 4.64 1.62
CA ILE A 14 -4.16 3.73 1.08
C ILE A 14 -5.48 3.90 1.83
N VAL A 15 -5.48 3.86 3.16
CA VAL A 15 -6.72 3.98 3.94
C VAL A 15 -7.35 5.37 3.84
N GLN A 16 -6.54 6.40 3.52
CA GLN A 16 -7.01 7.74 3.18
C GLN A 16 -7.46 7.90 1.72
N ASN A 17 -7.51 6.82 0.93
CA ASN A 17 -7.81 6.83 -0.52
C ASN A 17 -6.88 7.72 -1.38
N LYS A 18 -5.72 8.11 -0.87
CA LYS A 18 -4.72 8.92 -1.61
C LYS A 18 -3.89 8.04 -2.55
N LYS A 19 -3.49 6.86 -2.10
CA LYS A 19 -2.71 5.87 -2.87
C LYS A 19 -3.63 4.75 -3.35
N ILE A 20 -3.79 4.65 -4.67
CA ILE A 20 -4.72 3.71 -5.32
C ILE A 20 -4.02 2.54 -6.04
N ILE A 21 -2.69 2.53 -6.06
CA ILE A 21 -1.90 1.42 -6.61
C ILE A 21 -0.86 0.98 -5.59
N GLU A 22 -0.86 -0.29 -5.20
CA GLU A 22 0.20 -0.91 -4.39
C GLU A 22 1.16 -1.71 -5.27
N LEU A 23 2.47 -1.43 -5.18
CA LEU A 23 3.47 -2.08 -6.02
C LEU A 23 4.05 -3.31 -5.33
N ARG A 24 4.11 -4.43 -6.05
CA ARG A 24 4.66 -5.72 -5.58
C ARG A 24 5.52 -6.38 -6.66
N LYS A 25 6.39 -7.29 -6.23
CA LYS A 25 7.24 -8.11 -7.11
C LYS A 25 6.56 -9.42 -7.56
N TRP A 26 5.33 -9.65 -7.11
CA TRP A 26 4.57 -10.89 -7.34
C TRP A 26 3.14 -10.54 -7.77
N ASN A 27 2.50 -11.46 -8.50
CA ASN A 27 1.14 -11.33 -8.99
C ASN A 27 0.13 -11.97 -8.03
N THR A 28 -1.13 -11.53 -8.07
CA THR A 28 -2.23 -12.19 -7.37
C THR A 28 -3.49 -12.28 -8.22
N ASP A 29 -4.14 -13.44 -8.17
CA ASP A 29 -5.47 -13.62 -8.77
C ASP A 29 -6.60 -13.24 -7.81
N PHE A 30 -6.26 -12.84 -6.57
CA PHE A 30 -7.24 -12.40 -5.59
C PHE A 30 -7.91 -11.10 -6.05
N ARG A 31 -9.24 -11.07 -5.97
CA ARG A 31 -10.10 -9.90 -6.15
C ARG A 31 -11.08 -9.83 -4.99
N GLY A 32 -11.29 -8.64 -4.46
CA GLY A 32 -12.15 -8.42 -3.30
C GLY A 32 -11.45 -7.74 -2.13
N GLU A 33 -12.14 -7.69 -0.99
CA GLU A 33 -11.72 -6.95 0.21
C GLU A 33 -10.61 -7.68 0.99
N PHE A 34 -9.62 -6.91 1.43
CA PHE A 34 -8.58 -7.37 2.35
C PHE A 34 -8.23 -6.30 3.39
N LEU A 35 -7.65 -6.74 4.50
CA LEU A 35 -7.20 -5.90 5.59
C LEU A 35 -5.82 -5.29 5.30
N ILE A 36 -5.63 -4.05 5.74
CA ILE A 36 -4.35 -3.33 5.67
C ILE A 36 -3.71 -3.37 7.04
N HIS A 37 -2.60 -4.09 7.14
CA HIS A 37 -1.74 -4.10 8.32
C HIS A 37 -0.56 -3.14 8.12
N ALA A 38 -0.38 -2.20 9.06
CA ALA A 38 0.75 -1.30 9.12
C ALA A 38 1.79 -1.89 10.09
N PRO A 39 2.92 -2.44 9.61
CA PRO A 39 3.96 -2.99 10.49
C PRO A 39 4.68 -1.87 11.25
N ILE A 40 5.41 -2.25 12.30
CA ILE A 40 6.24 -1.34 13.13
C ILE A 40 7.23 -0.53 12.27
N LYS A 41 7.74 -1.14 11.20
CA LYS A 41 8.73 -0.53 10.31
C LYS A 41 8.11 0.58 9.45
N ILE A 42 8.64 1.79 9.60
CA ILE A 42 8.31 2.97 8.79
C ILE A 42 9.40 3.21 7.73
N ARG A 43 9.00 3.50 6.50
CA ARG A 43 9.89 3.96 5.42
C ARG A 43 10.20 5.44 5.60
N LYS A 44 11.20 5.74 6.44
CA LYS A 44 11.60 7.10 6.85
C LYS A 44 11.87 8.04 5.68
N GLU A 45 12.48 7.55 4.60
CA GLU A 45 12.76 8.37 3.40
C GLU A 45 11.47 8.88 2.74
N GLU A 46 10.51 7.98 2.51
CA GLU A 46 9.22 8.31 1.90
C GLU A 46 8.40 9.21 2.83
N TYR A 47 8.43 8.93 4.13
CA TYR A 47 7.78 9.76 5.14
C TYR A 47 8.26 11.22 5.09
N LYS A 48 9.58 11.44 5.00
CA LYS A 48 10.16 12.78 4.84
C LYS A 48 9.79 13.43 3.50
N LYS A 49 9.88 12.69 2.39
CA LYS A 49 9.57 13.20 1.04
C LYS A 49 8.12 13.61 0.89
N LEU A 50 7.20 12.83 1.46
CA LEU A 50 5.76 13.07 1.41
C LEU A 50 5.28 14.14 2.41
N LYS A 51 6.18 14.66 3.25
CA LYS A 51 5.90 15.72 4.24
C LYS A 51 4.68 15.41 5.13
N ILE A 52 4.51 14.15 5.50
CA ILE A 52 3.40 13.72 6.35
C ILE A 52 3.63 14.25 7.76
N LYS A 53 2.64 15.01 8.27
CA LYS A 53 2.65 15.60 9.62
C LYS A 53 1.88 14.78 10.65
N GLU A 54 1.14 13.78 10.19
CA GLU A 54 0.26 12.96 11.02
C GLU A 54 1.02 11.86 11.75
N LYS A 55 0.56 11.52 12.96
CA LYS A 55 1.08 10.38 13.72
C LYS A 55 0.65 9.08 13.05
N LEU A 56 1.60 8.39 12.45
CA LEU A 56 1.36 7.11 11.77
C LEU A 56 1.11 5.99 12.79
N THR A 57 0.03 5.25 12.60
CA THR A 57 -0.24 4.03 13.36
C THR A 57 0.62 2.88 12.83
N THR A 58 1.22 2.11 13.72
CA THR A 58 2.07 0.96 13.39
C THR A 58 1.80 -0.21 14.33
N GLY A 59 2.19 -1.43 13.92
CA GLY A 59 1.92 -2.66 14.66
C GLY A 59 0.44 -3.03 14.74
N ALA A 60 -0.37 -2.57 13.78
CA ALA A 60 -1.82 -2.71 13.83
C ALA A 60 -2.45 -2.83 12.45
N ILE A 61 -3.63 -3.43 12.42
CA ILE A 61 -4.55 -3.39 11.28
C ILE A 61 -5.31 -2.07 11.36
N ILE A 62 -5.25 -1.28 10.28
CA ILE A 62 -5.71 0.12 10.28
C ILE A 62 -6.91 0.37 9.36
N GLY A 63 -7.31 -0.61 8.56
CA GLY A 63 -8.34 -0.43 7.55
C GLY A 63 -8.56 -1.67 6.70
N LYS A 64 -9.50 -1.56 5.77
CA LYS A 64 -9.69 -2.51 4.67
C LYS A 64 -9.76 -1.78 3.33
N VAL A 65 -9.44 -2.49 2.26
CA VAL A 65 -9.51 -1.98 0.88
C VAL A 65 -9.76 -3.15 -0.06
N GLU A 66 -10.22 -2.86 -1.28
CA GLU A 66 -10.54 -3.87 -2.29
C GLU A 66 -9.48 -3.88 -3.41
N ILE A 67 -8.96 -5.05 -3.77
CA ILE A 67 -8.23 -5.23 -5.04
C ILE A 67 -9.26 -5.55 -6.11
N TYR A 68 -9.35 -4.72 -7.14
CA TYR A 68 -10.25 -4.97 -8.27
C TYR A 68 -9.52 -5.38 -9.54
N ASP A 69 -8.24 -5.03 -9.67
CA ASP A 69 -7.42 -5.47 -10.79
C ASP A 69 -5.93 -5.49 -10.44
N VAL A 70 -5.11 -6.12 -11.30
CA VAL A 70 -3.66 -6.13 -11.20
C VAL A 70 -3.06 -5.74 -12.55
N LYS A 71 -2.37 -4.60 -12.56
CA LYS A 71 -1.61 -4.13 -13.71
C LYS A 71 -0.21 -4.76 -13.68
N LYS A 72 0.17 -5.49 -14.73
CA LYS A 72 1.56 -5.91 -14.96
C LYS A 72 2.31 -4.76 -15.62
N TYR A 73 3.41 -4.32 -15.00
CA TYR A 73 4.29 -3.32 -15.60
C TYR A 73 5.36 -4.00 -16.43
N THR A 74 5.53 -3.56 -17.67
CA THR A 74 6.55 -4.11 -18.58
C THR A 74 7.77 -3.20 -18.71
N SER A 75 7.65 -1.93 -18.32
CA SER A 75 8.74 -0.96 -18.38
C SER A 75 8.74 -0.01 -17.18
N SER A 76 9.92 0.53 -16.87
CA SER A 76 10.08 1.57 -15.84
C SER A 76 9.31 2.85 -16.18
N LYS A 77 9.11 3.15 -17.47
CA LYS A 77 8.33 4.29 -17.95
C LYS A 77 6.86 4.18 -17.52
N GLU A 78 6.23 3.01 -17.66
CA GLU A 78 4.85 2.82 -17.23
C GLU A 78 4.67 3.00 -15.72
N ILE A 79 5.63 2.51 -14.94
CA ILE A 79 5.64 2.69 -13.47
C ILE A 79 5.74 4.18 -13.16
N GLN A 80 6.64 4.90 -13.82
CA GLN A 80 6.82 6.34 -13.64
C GLN A 80 5.57 7.16 -14.01
N THR A 81 4.82 6.76 -15.04
CA THR A 81 3.53 7.39 -15.40
C THR A 81 2.51 7.28 -14.26
N ASP A 82 2.50 6.16 -13.54
CA ASP A 82 1.62 5.93 -12.40
C ASP A 82 2.20 6.42 -11.06
N LYS A 83 3.30 7.19 -11.06
CA LYS A 83 3.97 7.67 -9.84
C LYS A 83 3.06 8.41 -8.88
N LYS A 84 2.12 9.21 -9.39
CA LYS A 84 1.13 9.93 -8.57
C LYS A 84 0.07 9.00 -7.95
N LYS A 85 -0.07 7.76 -8.42
CA LYS A 85 -1.02 6.76 -7.91
C LYS A 85 -0.40 5.84 -6.87
N HIS A 86 0.90 5.56 -6.98
CA HIS A 86 1.60 4.66 -6.06
C HIS A 86 2.56 5.36 -5.07
N PHE A 87 2.93 6.62 -5.30
CA PHE A 87 3.78 7.48 -4.44
C PHE A 87 5.20 6.99 -4.13
N SER A 88 5.56 5.77 -4.49
CA SER A 88 6.92 5.27 -4.28
C SER A 88 7.96 6.04 -5.08
N SER A 89 9.06 6.38 -4.42
CA SER A 89 10.24 7.00 -5.03
C SER A 89 11.30 6.00 -5.49
N ARG A 90 11.07 4.70 -5.28
CA ARG A 90 12.02 3.64 -5.65
C ARG A 90 12.00 3.38 -7.15
N THR A 91 13.16 3.05 -7.69
CA THR A 91 13.29 2.46 -9.02
C THR A 91 12.85 1.00 -8.94
N PHE A 92 11.83 0.64 -9.71
CA PHE A 92 11.31 -0.72 -9.76
C PHE A 92 11.87 -1.45 -10.99
N GLN A 93 12.19 -2.74 -10.80
CA GLN A 93 12.72 -3.63 -11.85
C GLN A 93 11.59 -4.19 -12.73
N GLU A 94 11.97 -4.86 -13.83
CA GLU A 94 11.10 -5.39 -14.90
C GLU A 94 9.96 -6.33 -14.44
N LYS A 95 10.02 -6.90 -13.24
CA LYS A 95 8.95 -7.75 -12.67
C LYS A 95 8.20 -7.02 -11.56
N THR A 96 7.39 -6.03 -11.93
CA THR A 96 6.57 -5.25 -11.00
C THR A 96 5.09 -5.33 -11.35
N PHE A 97 4.25 -5.53 -10.35
CA PHE A 97 2.81 -5.59 -10.45
C PHE A 97 2.20 -4.46 -9.61
N GLY A 98 1.22 -3.77 -10.16
CA GLY A 98 0.41 -2.77 -9.47
C GLY A 98 -0.93 -3.34 -9.10
N PHE A 99 -1.15 -3.59 -7.81
CA PHE A 99 -2.46 -3.96 -7.29
C PHE A 99 -3.33 -2.71 -7.28
N MET A 100 -4.39 -2.71 -8.07
CA MET A 100 -5.30 -1.59 -8.22
C MET A 100 -6.35 -1.63 -7.12
N LEU A 101 -6.39 -0.57 -6.32
CA LEU A 101 -7.13 -0.50 -5.08
C LEU A 101 -8.33 0.44 -5.22
N LYS A 102 -9.46 0.08 -4.59
CA LYS A 102 -10.64 0.93 -4.46
C LYS A 102 -11.35 0.71 -3.13
N ASN A 103 -12.31 1.57 -2.81
CA ASN A 103 -13.20 1.43 -1.65
C ASN A 103 -12.45 1.33 -0.31
N ALA A 104 -11.35 2.09 -0.12
CA ALA A 104 -10.60 2.02 1.13
C ALA A 104 -11.44 2.60 2.28
N LYS A 105 -11.48 1.86 3.39
CA LYS A 105 -12.22 2.20 4.60
C LYS A 105 -11.28 2.10 5.80
N PRO A 106 -10.91 3.21 6.45
CA PRO A 106 -10.13 3.18 7.68
C PRO A 106 -10.96 2.55 8.81
N LEU A 107 -10.28 1.86 9.73
CA LEU A 107 -10.89 1.42 10.98
C LEU A 107 -10.92 2.59 11.96
N ARG A 108 -12.06 2.78 12.66
CA ARG A 108 -12.19 3.79 13.72
C ARG A 108 -11.20 3.55 14.86
N ILE A 109 -10.97 2.28 15.20
CA ILE A 109 -10.03 1.85 16.22
C ILE A 109 -9.08 0.83 15.56
N PRO A 110 -7.79 1.13 15.44
CA PRO A 110 -6.82 0.16 14.93
C PRO A 110 -6.77 -1.09 15.80
N ILE A 111 -6.60 -2.25 15.18
CA ILE A 111 -6.53 -3.54 15.88
C ILE A 111 -5.05 -3.93 16.01
N PRO A 112 -4.46 -3.93 17.22
CA PRO A 112 -3.08 -4.35 17.41
C PRO A 112 -2.87 -5.78 16.90
N TRP A 113 -1.84 -5.98 16.07
CA TRP A 113 -1.56 -7.29 15.50
C TRP A 113 -0.06 -7.43 15.21
N LYS A 114 0.55 -8.53 15.66
CA LYS A 114 1.90 -8.87 15.25
C LYS A 114 1.84 -9.45 13.85
N GLY A 115 2.17 -8.65 12.84
CA GLY A 115 2.23 -9.10 11.45
C GLY A 115 3.01 -10.42 11.31
N GLN A 116 2.44 -11.35 10.56
CA GLN A 116 3.08 -12.62 10.19
C GLN A 116 3.64 -12.47 8.77
N LEU A 117 4.84 -13.02 8.54
CA LEU A 117 5.56 -12.99 7.26
C LEU A 117 4.91 -13.93 6.25
#